data_AF-A0A024H479-F1
#
_entry.id   AF-A0A024H479-F1
#
_cell.length_a   1.000
_cell.length_b   1.000
_cell.length_c   1.000
_cell.angle_alpha   90.00
_cell.angle_beta   90.00
_cell.angle_gamma   90.00
#
_symmetry.space_group_name_H-M   'P 1'
#
loop_
_entity.id
_entity.type
_entity.pdbx_description
1 polymer ?
#
loop_
_entity_poly.entity_id
_entity_poly.type
_entity_poly.pdbx_seq_one_letter_code
_entity_poly.pdbx_strand_id
1 'polypeptide(L)' 'MFIEGLIDFGESITRINYGAERTRFPAPVPVGSRLRGGVEIVALEETIRDHHRLVARVTVESRGTTSRPASPKW' A
#
# COMPACT_ATOMS: atom_id res chain seq x y z
N MET A 1 -5.51 -7.29 -2.82
CA MET A 1 -5.41 -7.75 -4.22
C MET A 1 -4.09 -7.40 -4.91
N PHE A 2 -3.39 -6.29 -4.59
CA PHE A 2 -2.16 -5.88 -5.31
C PHE A 2 -0.82 -6.23 -4.61
N ILE A 3 -0.81 -6.59 -3.32
CA ILE A 3 0.41 -6.72 -2.49
C ILE A 3 0.83 -8.19 -2.25
N GLU A 4 -0.06 -9.15 -2.54
CA GLU A 4 0.18 -10.57 -2.23
C GLU A 4 1.42 -11.15 -2.94
N GLY A 5 1.77 -10.66 -4.13
CA GLY A 5 2.98 -11.08 -4.85
C GLY A 5 4.24 -10.27 -4.53
N LEU A 6 4.16 -9.27 -3.65
CA LEU A 6 5.31 -8.41 -3.31
C LEU A 6 6.01 -8.86 -2.03
N ILE A 7 5.25 -9.38 -1.07
CA ILE A 7 5.74 -9.79 0.24
C ILE A 7 5.28 -11.22 0.49
N ASP A 8 6.24 -12.12 0.66
CA ASP A 8 6.02 -13.50 1.09
C ASP A 8 5.95 -13.54 2.62
N PHE A 9 4.94 -14.23 3.15
CA PHE A 9 4.70 -14.40 4.57
C PHE A 9 4.83 -15.87 5.00
N GLY A 10 5.36 -16.74 4.13
CA GLY A 10 5.56 -18.17 4.42
C GLY A 10 4.27 -18.88 4.81
N GLU A 11 4.34 -19.72 5.85
CA GLU A 11 3.24 -20.55 6.37
C GLU A 11 2.14 -19.74 7.12
N SER A 12 2.07 -18.42 6.96
CA SER A 12 1.07 -17.59 7.61
C SER A 12 -0.34 -17.92 7.11
N ILE A 13 -1.17 -18.41 8.02
CA ILE A 13 -2.48 -19.03 7.72
C ILE A 13 -3.61 -18.04 7.43
N THR A 14 -3.52 -16.77 7.83
CA THR A 14 -4.56 -15.77 7.56
C THR A 14 -4.02 -14.35 7.57
N ARG A 15 -4.29 -13.60 6.49
CA ARG A 15 -3.95 -12.18 6.34
C ARG A 15 -5.23 -11.38 6.21
N ILE A 16 -5.37 -10.35 7.04
CA ILE A 16 -6.52 -9.45 7.01
C ILE A 16 -6.07 -8.03 6.70
N ASN A 17 -6.88 -7.28 5.95
CA ASN A 17 -6.71 -5.85 5.88
C ASN A 17 -7.25 -5.24 7.19
N TYR A 18 -6.33 -4.86 8.09
CA TYR A 18 -6.69 -4.26 9.37
C TYR A 18 -7.26 -2.84 9.25
N GLY A 19 -7.05 -2.19 8.10
CA GLY A 19 -7.50 -0.84 7.82
C GLY A 19 -6.44 -0.04 7.09
N ALA A 20 -6.73 1.24 6.88
CA ALA A 20 -5.80 2.21 6.33
C ALA A 20 -5.66 3.39 7.28
N GLU A 21 -4.41 3.82 7.49
CA GLU A 21 -4.12 5.09 8.13
C GLU A 21 -4.43 6.25 7.14
N ARG A 22 -3.82 7.42 7.36
CA ARG A 22 -4.03 8.63 6.54
C ARG A 22 -3.89 8.34 5.04
N THR A 23 -5.03 8.36 4.34
CA THR A 23 -5.12 8.12 2.90
C THR A 23 -5.44 9.43 2.16
N ARG A 24 -4.91 9.60 0.94
CA ARG A 24 -5.16 10.77 0.08
C ARG A 24 -5.37 10.31 -1.36
N PHE A 25 -6.22 11.05 -2.09
CA PHE A 25 -6.48 10.86 -3.52
C PHE A 25 -6.18 12.17 -4.26
N PRO A 26 -4.91 12.46 -4.57
CA PRO A 26 -4.51 13.77 -5.08
C PRO A 26 -5.01 14.09 -6.50
N ALA A 27 -5.35 13.06 -7.28
CA ALA A 27 -5.84 13.21 -8.65
C ALA A 27 -6.80 12.05 -9.00
N PRO A 28 -7.76 12.28 -9.93
CA PRO A 28 -8.59 11.20 -10.46
C PRO A 28 -7.75 10.20 -11.26
N VAL A 29 -8.24 8.96 -11.37
CA VAL A 29 -7.65 7.91 -12.20
C VAL A 29 -8.59 7.62 -13.37
N PRO A 30 -8.31 8.14 -14.58
CA PRO A 30 -9.13 7.84 -15.75
C PRO A 30 -9.19 6.34 -16.04
N VAL A 31 -10.35 5.86 -16.49
CA VAL A 31 -10.50 4.48 -16.96
C VAL A 31 -9.49 4.19 -18.07
N GLY A 32 -8.85 3.01 -18.00
CA GLY A 32 -7.79 2.63 -18.95
C GLY A 32 -6.41 3.17 -18.62
N SER A 33 -6.24 3.94 -17.54
CA SER A 33 -4.92 4.39 -17.10
C SER A 33 -4.00 3.23 -16.72
N ARG A 34 -2.72 3.35 -17.07
CA ARG A 34 -1.69 2.43 -16.58
C ARG A 34 -1.20 2.89 -15.21
N LEU A 35 -1.35 2.05 -14.20
CA LEU A 35 -0.92 2.33 -12.84
C LEU A 35 0.46 1.70 -12.52
N ARG A 36 1.21 2.35 -11.63
CA ARG A 36 2.40 1.82 -10.96
C ARG A 36 2.22 1.92 -9.45
N GLY A 37 2.39 0.81 -8.74
CA GLY A 37 2.43 0.78 -7.28
C GLY A 37 3.87 0.75 -6.78
N GLY A 38 4.18 1.56 -5.78
CA GLY A 38 5.35 1.44 -4.93
C GLY A 38 4.91 1.13 -3.50
N VAL A 39 5.60 0.22 -2.82
CA VAL A 39 5.28 -0.18 -1.46
C VAL A 39 6.56 -0.11 -0.63
N GLU A 40 6.43 0.47 0.55
CA GLU A 40 7.49 0.55 1.56
C GLU A 40 6.93 -0.04 2.86
N ILE A 41 7.62 -1.02 3.43
CA ILE A 41 7.28 -1.52 4.76
C ILE A 41 7.79 -0.50 5.77
N VAL A 42 6.89 0.11 6.53
CA VAL A 42 7.24 1.16 7.49
C VAL A 42 7.22 0.69 8.95
N ALA A 43 6.48 -0.37 9.25
CA ALA A 43 6.52 -1.03 10.55
C ALA A 43 6.05 -2.49 10.45
N LEU A 44 6.57 -3.33 11.34
CA LEU A 44 6.07 -4.67 11.62
C LEU A 44 5.99 -4.80 13.13
N GLU A 45 4.78 -4.90 13.66
CA GLU A 45 4.51 -4.90 15.10
C GLU A 45 3.97 -6.26 15.53
N GLU A 46 4.54 -6.84 16.58
CA GLU A 46 3.95 -8.00 17.24
C GLU A 46 2.65 -7.59 17.96
N THR A 47 1.66 -8.46 17.91
CA THR A 47 0.36 -8.30 18.57
C THR A 47 0.07 -9.55 19.42
N ILE A 48 -1.20 -9.85 19.72
CA ILE A 48 -1.54 -11.01 20.54
C ILE A 48 -1.26 -12.33 19.80
N ARG A 49 -0.85 -13.37 20.54
CA ARG A 49 -0.77 -14.76 20.05
C ARG A 49 0.08 -14.92 18.77
N ASP A 50 1.28 -14.35 18.75
CA ASP A 50 2.23 -14.43 17.63
C ASP A 50 1.73 -13.84 16.30
N HIS A 51 0.65 -13.04 16.36
CA HIS A 51 0.17 -12.30 15.20
C HIS A 51 0.97 -11.02 15.01
N HIS A 52 1.14 -10.61 13.75
CA HIS A 52 1.85 -9.38 13.42
C HIS A 52 0.95 -8.40 12.68
N ARG A 53 1.09 -7.11 12.99
CA ARG A 53 0.52 -6.00 12.22
C ARG A 53 1.60 -5.42 11.33
N LEU A 54 1.46 -5.62 10.02
CA LEU A 54 2.29 -4.95 9.02
C LEU A 54 1.69 -3.58 8.67
N VAL A 55 2.50 -2.53 8.74
CA VAL A 55 2.15 -1.21 8.19
C VAL A 55 2.98 -1.00 6.93
N ALA A 56 2.28 -0.85 5.81
CA ALA A 56 2.88 -0.58 4.51
C ALA A 56 2.43 0.77 3.98
N ARG A 57 3.38 1.62 3.59
CA ARG A 57 3.12 2.83 2.82
C ARG A 57 3.02 2.48 1.35
N VAL A 58 1.87 2.76 0.75
CA VAL A 58 1.61 2.48 -0.66
C VAL A 58 1.49 3.79 -1.42
N THR A 59 2.31 3.96 -2.46
CA THR A 59 2.19 5.06 -3.41
C THR A 59 1.69 4.51 -4.74
N VAL A 60 0.58 5.05 -5.24
CA VAL A 60 0.01 4.68 -6.55
C VAL A 60 0.17 5.84 -7.50
N GLU A 61 0.83 5.60 -8.62
CA GLU A 61 1.04 6.56 -9.69
C GLU A 61 0.26 6.14 -10.94
N SER A 62 -0.35 7.11 -11.61
CA SER A 62 -1.02 6.90 -12.90
C SER A 62 -0.19 7.51 -14.03
N ARG A 63 0.17 6.71 -15.04
CA ARG A 63 0.89 7.20 -16.21
C ARG A 63 -0.12 7.82 -17.17
N GLY A 64 -0.09 9.15 -17.30
CA GLY A 64 -1.02 9.93 -18.14
C GLY A 64 -1.47 11.26 -17.51
N THR A 65 -1.17 11.49 -16.23
CA THR A 65 -1.43 12.77 -15.55
C THR A 65 -0.17 13.62 -15.51
N THR A 66 -0.21 14.84 -16.07
CA THR A 66 0.87 15.85 -15.98
C THR A 66 1.06 16.38 -14.55
N SER A 67 0.18 16.03 -13.61
CA SER A 67 0.31 16.44 -12.22
C SER A 67 1.43 15.66 -11.52
N ARG A 68 2.40 16.43 -11.00
CA ARG A 68 3.50 15.98 -10.14
C ARG A 68 2.98 15.02 -9.05
N PRO A 69 3.65 13.88 -8.77
CA PRO A 69 3.30 13.03 -7.65
C PRO A 69 3.21 13.88 -6.38
N ALA A 70 2.15 13.69 -5.58
CA ALA A 70 2.01 14.43 -4.35
C ALA A 70 3.28 14.22 -3.51
N SER A 71 4.08 15.28 -3.38
CA SER A 71 5.28 15.27 -2.56
C SER A 71 4.88 14.84 -1.16
N PRO A 72 5.64 13.95 -0.50
CA PRO A 72 5.32 13.54 0.85
C PRO A 72 5.33 14.77 1.76
N LYS A 73 4.15 15.19 2.18
CA LYS A 73 3.98 16.15 3.27
C LYS A 73 3.55 15.31 4.47
N TRP A 74 4.53 14.78 5.17
CA TRP A 74 4.36 14.33 6.54
C TRP A 74 4.48 15.58 7.42
#